data_AF-A0A3B1DAJ8-F1
#
_entry.id   AF-A0A3B1DAJ8-F1
#
_cell.length_a   1.000
_cell.length_b   1.000
_cell.length_c   1.000
_cell.angle_alpha   90.00
_cell.angle_beta   90.00
_cell.angle_gamma   90.00
#
_symmetry.space_group_name_H-M   'P 1'
#
loop_
_entity.id
_entity.type
_entity.pdbx_description
1 polymer ?
#
loop_
_entity_poly.entity_id
_entity_poly.type
_entity_poly.pdbx_seq_one_letter_code
_entity_poly.pdbx_strand_id
1 'polypeptide(L)'
;MKETAYLLQAALISVWWIGLAISQTFFDAFQFDEIPPTAFWAFFAPDIILIAALSAVRTYRNIPALEYITLGAFGYASLYCGNATFLTNSGYLPTGLMLLGLGYNLFLCFNQSLFRSASTSFSSNVTKTIIQIVCIWILALIVIPYIILDAFQTLAIPHLRITFVFGSFAFICCSVLGLMSSYFMVRDGSGTPLPLDQTNELVVTGPYHYVRNPMAIAGIGQGIAVAMMFQSTPILIYSLLGAVVWHLVVRPIEEQDMVRRFGDAYVEYRQRVSCWIPTFRRRAT
;
A
#
# COMPACT_ATOMS: atom_id res chain seq x y z
N MET A 1 -14.26 -3.72 10.85
CA MET A 1 -13.07 -3.17 10.13
C MET A 1 -12.08 -4.24 9.73
N LYS A 2 -11.54 -5.02 10.68
CA LYS A 2 -10.75 -6.22 10.35
C LYS A 2 -11.52 -7.15 9.41
N GLU A 3 -12.85 -7.20 9.55
CA GLU A 3 -13.72 -8.03 8.71
C GLU A 3 -13.61 -7.68 7.22
N THR A 4 -13.68 -6.39 6.87
CA THR A 4 -13.49 -5.89 5.50
C THR A 4 -12.08 -6.21 4.99
N ALA A 5 -11.08 -6.08 5.85
CA ALA A 5 -9.69 -6.36 5.52
C ALA A 5 -9.45 -7.86 5.22
N TYR A 6 -10.02 -8.76 6.03
CA TYR A 6 -9.95 -10.20 5.80
C TYR A 6 -10.82 -10.66 4.62
N LEU A 7 -11.96 -10.01 4.39
CA LEU A 7 -12.79 -10.29 3.22
C LEU A 7 -12.08 -9.90 1.92
N LEU A 8 -11.45 -8.72 1.92
CA LEU A 8 -10.63 -8.26 0.80
C LEU A 8 -9.46 -9.21 0.55
N GLN A 9 -8.77 -9.66 1.61
CA GLN A 9 -7.70 -10.65 1.50
C GLN A 9 -8.18 -11.96 0.86
N ALA A 10 -9.29 -12.51 1.35
CA ALA A 10 -9.88 -13.73 0.79
C ALA A 10 -10.23 -13.57 -0.69
N ALA A 11 -10.82 -12.43 -1.06
CA ALA A 11 -11.18 -12.12 -2.44
C ALA A 11 -9.93 -11.98 -3.34
N LEU A 12 -8.92 -11.22 -2.90
CA LEU A 12 -7.68 -11.00 -3.66
C LEU A 12 -6.94 -12.32 -3.92
N ILE A 13 -6.82 -13.18 -2.92
CA ILE A 13 -6.16 -14.49 -3.05
C ILE A 13 -6.94 -15.39 -4.02
N SER A 14 -8.27 -15.40 -3.91
CA SER A 14 -9.12 -16.20 -4.80
C SER A 14 -8.98 -15.72 -6.25
N VAL A 15 -9.03 -14.40 -6.48
CA VAL A 15 -8.84 -13.80 -7.81
C VAL A 15 -7.43 -14.05 -8.34
N TRP A 16 -6.42 -14.00 -7.48
CA TRP A 16 -5.03 -14.29 -7.87
C TRP A 16 -4.87 -15.73 -8.35
N TRP A 17 -5.39 -16.71 -7.62
CA TRP A 17 -5.38 -18.12 -8.05
C TRP A 17 -6.16 -18.36 -9.34
N ILE A 18 -7.30 -17.70 -9.52
CA ILE A 18 -8.04 -17.74 -10.79
C ILE A 18 -7.19 -17.15 -11.93
N GLY A 19 -6.51 -16.03 -11.69
CA GLY A 19 -5.61 -15.41 -12.67
C GLY A 19 -4.46 -16.33 -13.09
N LEU A 20 -3.85 -17.01 -12.12
CA LEU A 20 -2.78 -18.00 -12.37
C LEU A 20 -3.28 -19.20 -13.19
N ALA A 21 -4.51 -19.64 -12.97
CA ALA A 21 -5.09 -20.77 -13.70
C ALA A 21 -5.50 -20.43 -15.14
N ILE A 22 -5.81 -19.16 -15.44
CA ILE A 22 -6.35 -18.75 -16.75
C ILE A 22 -5.28 -18.16 -17.67
N SER A 23 -4.21 -17.57 -17.12
CA SER A 23 -3.19 -16.87 -17.90
C SER A 23 -1.80 -17.45 -17.68
N GLN A 24 -1.22 -18.05 -18.72
CA GLN A 24 0.14 -18.58 -18.68
C GLN A 24 1.17 -17.48 -18.41
N THR A 25 1.05 -16.33 -19.09
CA THR A 25 1.95 -15.18 -18.86
C THR A 25 1.88 -14.68 -17.42
N PHE A 26 0.69 -14.74 -16.80
CA PHE A 26 0.56 -14.38 -15.39
C PHE A 26 1.17 -15.44 -14.49
N PHE A 27 0.95 -16.72 -14.78
CA PHE A 27 1.58 -17.83 -14.07
C PHE A 27 3.12 -17.74 -14.10
N ASP A 28 3.70 -17.51 -15.28
CA ASP A 28 5.14 -17.41 -15.49
C ASP A 28 5.76 -16.24 -14.70
N ALA A 29 5.05 -15.11 -14.59
CA ALA A 29 5.51 -13.95 -13.81
C ALA A 29 5.64 -14.24 -12.29
N PHE A 30 5.00 -15.30 -11.78
CA PHE A 30 5.08 -15.73 -10.39
C PHE A 30 5.90 -17.01 -10.18
N GLN A 31 6.58 -17.51 -11.22
CA GLN A 31 7.47 -18.67 -11.08
C GLN A 31 8.85 -18.27 -10.55
N PHE A 32 9.58 -19.28 -10.08
CA PHE A 32 10.99 -19.21 -9.76
C PHE A 32 11.73 -20.08 -10.76
N ASP A 33 12.88 -19.61 -11.23
CA ASP A 33 13.77 -20.39 -12.08
C ASP A 33 14.18 -21.68 -11.38
N GLU A 34 14.33 -22.78 -12.12
CA GLU A 34 14.75 -24.10 -11.63
C GLU A 34 13.80 -24.80 -10.62
N ILE A 35 12.77 -24.11 -10.10
CA ILE A 35 11.75 -24.72 -9.24
C ILE A 35 10.63 -25.29 -10.10
N PRO A 36 10.30 -26.59 -9.94
CA PRO A 36 9.25 -27.19 -10.74
C PRO A 36 7.88 -26.56 -10.41
N PRO A 37 7.01 -26.36 -11.42
CA PRO A 37 5.66 -25.83 -11.21
C PRO A 37 4.82 -26.63 -10.20
N THR A 38 5.12 -27.92 -10.01
CA THR A 38 4.46 -28.77 -9.02
C THR A 38 4.68 -28.29 -7.58
N ALA A 39 5.87 -27.75 -7.27
CA ALA A 39 6.16 -27.16 -5.96
C ALA A 39 5.31 -25.91 -5.72
N PHE A 40 5.09 -25.11 -6.77
CA PHE A 40 4.21 -23.94 -6.71
C PHE A 40 2.75 -24.36 -6.49
N TRP A 41 2.25 -25.34 -7.23
CA TRP A 41 0.88 -25.85 -7.07
C TRP A 41 0.61 -26.50 -5.71
N ALA A 42 1.65 -26.95 -5.00
CA ALA A 42 1.50 -27.46 -3.62
C ALA A 42 0.97 -26.39 -2.64
N PHE A 43 1.15 -25.10 -2.95
CA PHE A 43 0.61 -23.99 -2.14
C PHE A 43 -0.87 -23.71 -2.38
N PHE A 44 -1.48 -24.25 -3.45
CA PHE A 44 -2.89 -24.01 -3.76
C PHE A 44 -3.83 -24.39 -2.62
N ALA A 45 -3.74 -25.63 -2.13
CA ALA A 45 -4.63 -26.10 -1.07
C ALA A 45 -4.40 -25.34 0.26
N PRO A 46 -3.16 -25.16 0.75
CA PRO A 46 -2.89 -24.29 1.90
C PRO A 46 -3.43 -22.86 1.76
N ASP A 47 -3.23 -22.21 0.61
CA ASP A 47 -3.70 -20.84 0.40
C ASP A 47 -5.22 -20.73 0.44
N ILE A 48 -5.91 -21.65 -0.22
CA ILE A 48 -7.38 -21.65 -0.23
C ILE A 48 -7.94 -21.99 1.16
N ILE A 49 -7.36 -22.97 1.85
CA ILE A 49 -7.89 -23.44 3.13
C ILE A 49 -7.45 -22.52 4.28
N LEU A 50 -6.14 -22.33 4.47
CA LEU A 50 -5.58 -21.64 5.64
C LEU A 50 -5.59 -20.12 5.50
N ILE A 51 -5.58 -19.59 4.28
CA ILE A 51 -5.56 -18.15 4.06
C ILE A 51 -6.94 -17.66 3.63
N ALA A 52 -7.45 -18.06 2.46
CA ALA A 52 -8.70 -17.53 1.92
C ALA A 52 -9.92 -17.93 2.77
N ALA A 53 -10.11 -19.22 3.05
CA ALA A 53 -11.27 -19.69 3.81
C ALA A 53 -11.21 -19.24 5.28
N LEU A 54 -10.06 -19.32 5.95
CA LEU A 54 -9.95 -18.80 7.32
C LEU A 54 -10.12 -17.28 7.39
N SER A 55 -9.65 -16.52 6.39
CA SER A 55 -9.92 -15.08 6.32
C SER A 55 -11.42 -14.82 6.16
N ALA A 56 -12.11 -15.56 5.29
CA ALA A 56 -13.56 -15.45 5.15
C ALA A 56 -14.30 -15.83 6.44
N VAL A 57 -13.90 -16.90 7.13
CA VAL A 57 -14.47 -17.26 8.44
C VAL A 57 -14.20 -16.15 9.47
N ARG A 58 -12.99 -15.60 9.49
CA ARG A 58 -12.60 -14.49 10.38
C ARG A 58 -13.42 -13.22 10.12
N THR A 59 -13.90 -12.99 8.90
CA THR A 59 -14.85 -11.90 8.59
C THR A 59 -16.17 -12.03 9.35
N TYR A 60 -16.69 -13.25 9.52
CA TYR A 60 -17.99 -13.45 10.18
C TYR A 60 -17.87 -13.90 11.63
N ARG A 61 -16.72 -14.42 12.04
CA ARG A 61 -16.46 -14.90 13.40
C ARG A 61 -15.24 -14.22 14.00
N ASN A 62 -15.45 -13.58 15.15
CA ASN A 62 -14.38 -12.87 15.86
C ASN A 62 -13.53 -13.84 16.70
N ILE A 63 -12.71 -14.65 16.04
CA ILE A 63 -11.83 -15.65 16.68
C ILE A 63 -10.37 -15.20 16.48
N PRO A 64 -9.70 -14.66 17.51
CA PRO A 64 -8.32 -14.17 17.40
C PRO A 64 -7.31 -15.23 16.95
N ALA A 65 -7.52 -16.50 17.30
CA ALA A 65 -6.66 -17.60 16.88
C ALA A 65 -6.54 -17.71 15.35
N LEU A 66 -7.59 -17.38 14.60
CA LEU A 66 -7.55 -17.38 13.13
C LEU A 66 -6.59 -16.32 12.58
N GLU A 67 -6.47 -15.17 13.24
CA GLU A 67 -5.52 -14.12 12.83
C GLU A 67 -4.08 -14.62 12.90
N TYR A 68 -3.73 -15.33 13.99
CA TYR A 68 -2.39 -15.88 14.19
C TYR A 68 -2.09 -17.07 13.28
N ILE A 69 -3.09 -17.92 12.99
CA ILE A 69 -2.93 -19.02 12.03
C ILE A 69 -2.67 -18.45 10.64
N THR A 70 -3.47 -17.48 10.19
CA THR A 70 -3.28 -16.83 8.89
C THR A 70 -1.94 -16.08 8.83
N LEU A 71 -1.54 -15.40 9.91
CA LEU A 71 -0.22 -14.77 10.01
C LEU A 71 0.91 -15.80 9.89
N GLY A 72 0.80 -16.94 10.57
CA GLY A 72 1.75 -18.05 10.49
C GLY A 72 1.84 -18.65 9.10
N ALA A 73 0.71 -18.79 8.40
CA ALA A 73 0.68 -19.26 7.00
C ALA A 73 1.44 -18.30 6.07
N PHE A 74 1.20 -16.99 6.18
CA PHE A 74 1.98 -15.98 5.44
C PHE A 74 3.46 -15.99 5.84
N GLY A 75 3.77 -16.20 7.12
CA GLY A 75 5.15 -16.30 7.60
C GLY A 75 5.89 -17.48 6.96
N TYR A 76 5.27 -18.65 6.93
CA TYR A 76 5.82 -19.84 6.28
C TYR A 76 6.02 -19.62 4.78
N ALA A 77 4.99 -19.12 4.07
CA ALA A 77 5.06 -18.86 2.63
C ALA A 77 6.15 -17.81 2.30
N SER A 78 6.30 -16.78 3.14
CA SER A 78 7.34 -15.75 2.99
C SER A 78 8.75 -16.31 3.15
N LEU A 79 8.96 -17.19 4.14
CA LEU A 79 10.24 -17.87 4.34
C LEU A 79 10.57 -18.80 3.17
N TYR A 80 9.57 -19.55 2.68
CA TYR A 80 9.74 -20.40 1.51
C TYR A 80 10.14 -19.59 0.28
N CYS A 81 9.38 -18.53 -0.06
CA CYS A 81 9.66 -17.69 -1.21
C CYS A 81 11.01 -16.97 -1.08
N GLY A 82 11.34 -16.47 0.11
CA GLY A 82 12.64 -15.86 0.39
C GLY A 82 13.80 -16.83 0.17
N ASN A 83 13.67 -18.07 0.63
CA ASN A 83 14.66 -19.12 0.39
C ASN A 83 14.74 -19.50 -1.10
N ALA A 84 13.60 -19.63 -1.78
CA ALA A 84 13.53 -19.90 -3.21
C ALA A 84 14.22 -18.81 -4.03
N THR A 85 13.94 -17.53 -3.76
CA THR A 85 14.63 -16.40 -4.40
C THR A 85 16.12 -16.40 -4.11
N PHE A 86 16.55 -16.73 -2.89
CA PHE A 86 17.97 -16.80 -2.56
C PHE A 86 18.70 -17.89 -3.34
N LEU A 87 18.10 -19.08 -3.46
CA LEU A 87 18.72 -20.22 -4.16
C LEU A 87 18.74 -20.06 -5.68
N THR A 88 17.70 -19.47 -6.25
CA THR A 88 17.51 -19.39 -7.71
C THR A 88 17.92 -18.04 -8.29
N ASN A 89 18.15 -17.04 -7.43
CA ASN A 89 18.34 -15.64 -7.80
C ASN A 89 17.21 -15.10 -8.73
N SER A 90 15.98 -15.57 -8.51
CA SER A 90 14.80 -15.27 -9.31
C SER A 90 13.53 -15.12 -8.45
N GLY A 91 12.37 -14.89 -9.06
CA GLY A 91 11.09 -14.86 -8.32
C GLY A 91 10.95 -13.68 -7.35
N TYR A 92 11.50 -12.52 -7.67
CA TYR A 92 11.39 -11.33 -6.82
C TYR A 92 9.94 -10.85 -6.66
N LEU A 93 9.09 -11.02 -7.68
CA LEU A 93 7.67 -10.66 -7.62
C LEU A 93 6.86 -11.52 -6.62
N PRO A 94 6.86 -12.87 -6.70
CA PRO A 94 6.15 -13.71 -5.74
C PRO A 94 6.69 -13.51 -4.31
N THR A 95 8.01 -13.39 -4.14
CA THR A 95 8.61 -13.12 -2.83
C THR A 95 8.19 -11.76 -2.26
N GLY A 96 8.23 -10.71 -3.08
CA GLY A 96 7.76 -9.38 -2.69
C GLY A 96 6.28 -9.38 -2.30
N LEU A 97 5.43 -10.08 -3.05
CA LEU A 97 4.01 -10.21 -2.74
C LEU A 97 3.78 -10.93 -1.41
N MET A 98 4.53 -12.00 -1.13
CA MET A 98 4.41 -12.72 0.15
C MET A 98 4.86 -11.86 1.34
N LEU A 99 5.97 -11.12 1.20
CA LEU A 99 6.44 -10.20 2.24
C LEU A 99 5.44 -9.06 2.49
N LEU A 100 4.80 -8.53 1.43
CA LEU A 100 3.72 -7.56 1.56
C LEU A 100 2.50 -8.15 2.28
N GLY A 101 2.10 -9.38 1.94
CA GLY A 101 1.03 -10.11 2.61
C GLY A 101 1.32 -10.36 4.09
N LEU A 102 2.56 -10.73 4.43
CA LEU A 102 3.02 -10.87 5.81
C LEU A 102 2.96 -9.53 6.55
N GLY A 103 3.48 -8.45 5.95
CA GLY A 103 3.42 -7.10 6.52
C GLY A 103 1.98 -6.63 6.76
N TYR A 104 1.08 -6.92 5.82
CA TYR A 104 -0.36 -6.64 5.95
C TYR A 104 -0.98 -7.39 7.13
N ASN A 105 -0.69 -8.68 7.30
CA ASN A 105 -1.24 -9.47 8.41
C ASN A 105 -0.62 -9.07 9.76
N LEU A 106 0.66 -8.69 9.80
CA LEU A 106 1.28 -8.09 10.98
C LEU A 106 0.58 -6.78 11.36
N PHE A 107 0.31 -5.92 10.37
CA PHE A 107 -0.45 -4.70 10.59
C PHE A 107 -1.87 -4.98 11.13
N LEU A 108 -2.59 -5.96 10.58
CA LEU A 108 -3.92 -6.32 11.09
C LEU A 108 -3.87 -6.85 12.52
N CYS A 109 -2.90 -7.72 12.85
CA CYS A 109 -2.76 -8.27 14.20
C CYS A 109 -2.37 -7.20 15.22
N PHE A 110 -1.46 -6.28 14.84
CA PHE A 110 -0.77 -5.40 15.79
C PHE A 110 -1.00 -3.89 15.57
N ASN A 111 -2.01 -3.48 14.78
CA ASN A 111 -2.26 -2.06 14.44
C ASN A 111 -2.21 -1.11 15.64
N GLN A 112 -2.75 -1.49 16.80
CA GLN A 112 -2.80 -0.63 17.98
C GLN A 112 -1.42 -0.31 18.56
N SER A 113 -0.43 -1.18 18.35
CA SER A 113 0.93 -1.00 18.85
C SER A 113 1.85 -0.21 17.89
N LEU A 114 1.40 -0.03 16.65
CA LEU A 114 2.15 0.66 15.59
C LEU A 114 1.97 2.18 15.64
N PHE A 115 0.89 2.69 16.22
CA PHE A 115 0.67 4.12 16.34
C PHE A 115 1.42 4.69 17.55
N ARG A 116 2.37 5.60 17.30
CA ARG A 116 3.15 6.28 18.34
C ARG A 116 3.24 7.77 18.05
N SER A 117 3.17 8.58 19.10
CA SER A 117 3.31 10.04 19.02
C SER A 117 4.72 10.44 18.62
N ALA A 118 4.82 11.49 17.80
CA ALA A 118 6.12 11.94 17.30
C ALA A 118 7.01 12.59 18.36
N SER A 119 8.32 12.55 18.10
CA SER A 119 9.31 13.34 18.85
C SER A 119 8.98 14.84 18.80
N THR A 120 9.24 15.57 19.88
CA THR A 120 9.01 17.02 19.97
C THR A 120 10.05 17.85 19.19
N SER A 121 11.13 17.23 18.68
CA SER A 121 12.20 17.96 17.97
C SER A 121 11.91 18.12 16.48
N PHE A 122 11.80 19.38 16.04
CA PHE A 122 11.57 19.75 14.64
C PHE A 122 12.63 19.16 13.68
N SER A 123 13.92 19.28 14.01
CA SER A 123 15.02 18.77 13.16
C SER A 123 15.00 17.25 13.02
N SER A 124 14.60 16.54 14.09
CA SER A 124 14.43 15.08 14.04
C SER A 124 13.27 14.70 13.11
N ASN A 125 12.14 15.40 13.20
CA ASN A 125 10.97 15.13 12.38
C ASN A 125 11.22 15.44 10.90
N VAL A 126 11.96 16.49 10.58
CA VAL A 126 12.41 16.78 9.20
C VAL A 126 13.28 15.63 8.67
N THR A 127 14.30 15.23 9.42
CA THR A 127 15.23 14.17 9.00
C THR A 127 14.52 12.84 8.77
N LYS A 128 13.66 12.44 9.70
CA LYS A 128 12.83 11.23 9.57
C LYS A 128 11.91 11.30 8.36
N THR A 129 11.27 12.44 8.13
CA THR A 129 10.37 12.64 6.98
C THR A 129 11.14 12.53 5.66
N ILE A 130 12.34 13.10 5.56
CA ILE A 130 13.18 12.99 4.35
C ILE A 130 13.56 11.53 4.11
N ILE A 131 14.12 10.85 5.12
CA ILE A 131 14.50 9.43 5.01
C ILE A 131 13.28 8.60 4.59
N GLN A 132 12.14 8.82 5.22
CA GLN A 132 10.89 8.14 4.91
C GLN A 132 10.46 8.35 3.46
N ILE A 133 10.39 9.60 2.99
CA ILE A 133 9.96 9.91 1.62
C ILE A 133 10.89 9.21 0.63
N VAL A 134 12.21 9.31 0.85
CA VAL A 134 13.21 8.67 -0.01
C VAL A 134 13.03 7.16 -0.01
N CYS A 135 12.92 6.51 1.16
CA CYS A 135 12.74 5.06 1.25
C CYS A 135 11.43 4.58 0.61
N ILE A 136 10.31 5.23 0.92
CA ILE A 136 8.99 4.85 0.38
C ILE A 136 8.95 5.09 -1.13
N TRP A 137 9.50 6.20 -1.63
CA TRP A 137 9.49 6.50 -3.06
C TRP A 137 10.40 5.56 -3.83
N ILE A 138 11.60 5.27 -3.33
CA ILE A 138 12.47 4.28 -3.95
C ILE A 138 11.78 2.92 -3.99
N LEU A 139 11.20 2.47 -2.87
CA LEU A 139 10.53 1.18 -2.82
C LEU A 139 9.30 1.12 -3.74
N ALA A 140 8.37 2.07 -3.61
CA ALA A 140 7.07 2.02 -4.27
C ALA A 140 7.08 2.50 -5.73
N LEU A 141 8.01 3.39 -6.10
CA LEU A 141 8.03 4.02 -7.43
C LEU A 141 9.20 3.54 -8.30
N ILE A 142 10.20 2.85 -7.73
CA ILE A 142 11.34 2.33 -8.47
C ILE A 142 11.43 0.81 -8.33
N VAL A 143 11.63 0.30 -7.11
CA VAL A 143 11.89 -1.13 -6.87
C VAL A 143 10.68 -1.99 -7.26
N ILE A 144 9.48 -1.67 -6.76
CA ILE A 144 8.27 -2.45 -7.09
C ILE A 144 7.95 -2.38 -8.59
N PRO A 145 7.89 -1.21 -9.24
CA PRO A 145 7.70 -1.14 -10.69
C PRO A 145 8.76 -1.90 -11.48
N TYR A 146 10.04 -1.83 -11.08
CA TYR A 146 11.12 -2.59 -11.71
C TYR A 146 10.87 -4.10 -11.62
N ILE A 147 10.58 -4.62 -10.42
CA ILE A 147 10.28 -6.04 -10.19
C ILE A 147 9.08 -6.49 -11.02
N ILE A 148 8.04 -5.67 -11.11
CA ILE A 148 6.86 -5.96 -11.93
C ILE A 148 7.24 -5.99 -13.42
N LEU A 149 7.98 -5.00 -13.91
CA LEU A 149 8.36 -4.95 -15.33
C LEU A 149 9.25 -6.13 -15.73
N ASP A 150 10.20 -6.48 -14.86
CA ASP A 150 11.10 -7.62 -15.01
C ASP A 150 10.33 -8.94 -15.05
N ALA A 151 9.44 -9.18 -14.07
CA ALA A 151 8.63 -10.39 -14.00
C ALA A 151 7.69 -10.59 -15.21
N PHE A 152 7.17 -9.49 -15.78
CA PHE A 152 6.35 -9.54 -16.98
C PHE A 152 7.16 -9.44 -18.29
N GLN A 153 8.50 -9.47 -18.22
CA GLN A 153 9.41 -9.34 -19.37
C GLN A 153 9.11 -8.10 -20.23
N THR A 154 8.66 -7.03 -19.57
CA THR A 154 8.28 -5.74 -20.17
C THR A 154 9.28 -4.64 -19.81
N LEU A 155 10.49 -5.02 -19.41
CA LEU A 155 11.59 -4.12 -19.09
C LEU A 155 12.12 -3.45 -20.37
N ALA A 156 11.33 -2.55 -20.93
CA ALA A 156 11.66 -1.74 -22.09
C ALA A 156 11.93 -0.30 -21.65
N ILE A 157 12.89 0.35 -22.32
CA ILE A 157 13.13 1.78 -22.15
C ILE A 157 11.85 2.51 -22.60
N PRO A 158 11.25 3.36 -21.76
CA PRO A 158 10.04 4.06 -22.13
C PRO A 158 10.28 4.89 -23.40
N HIS A 159 9.49 4.63 -24.43
CA HIS A 159 9.56 5.40 -25.66
C HIS A 159 9.00 6.80 -25.44
N LEU A 160 9.59 7.81 -26.09
CA LEU A 160 9.19 9.22 -25.99
C LEU A 160 7.87 9.48 -26.75
N ARG A 161 6.79 8.88 -26.25
CA ARG A 161 5.42 8.98 -26.76
C ARG A 161 4.66 10.04 -25.97
N ILE A 162 3.49 10.45 -26.48
CA ILE A 162 2.62 11.41 -25.79
C ILE A 162 2.21 10.91 -24.39
N THR A 163 2.06 9.59 -24.22
CA THR A 163 1.79 8.94 -22.93
C THR A 163 2.90 9.15 -21.91
N PHE A 164 4.16 9.18 -22.35
CA PHE A 164 5.31 9.47 -21.50
C PHE A 164 5.32 10.93 -21.05
N VAL A 165 4.98 11.87 -21.94
CA VAL A 165 4.89 13.29 -21.61
C VAL A 165 3.78 13.55 -20.58
N PHE A 166 2.58 13.01 -20.82
CA PHE A 166 1.47 13.13 -19.88
C PHE A 166 1.76 12.43 -18.55
N GLY A 167 2.35 11.24 -18.59
CA GLY A 167 2.77 10.51 -17.39
C GLY A 167 3.81 11.30 -16.58
N SER A 168 4.83 11.85 -17.23
CA SER A 168 5.85 12.67 -16.56
C SER A 168 5.26 13.94 -15.93
N PHE A 169 4.37 14.63 -16.65
CA PHE A 169 3.66 15.79 -16.12
C PHE A 169 2.82 15.42 -14.89
N ALA A 170 2.02 14.35 -14.98
CA ALA A 170 1.22 13.85 -13.86
C ALA A 170 2.09 13.45 -12.67
N PHE A 171 3.22 12.79 -12.90
CA PHE A 171 4.18 12.40 -11.87
C PHE A 171 4.75 13.62 -11.15
N ILE A 172 5.13 14.67 -11.87
CA ILE A 172 5.64 15.92 -11.29
C ILE A 172 4.55 16.59 -10.46
N CYS A 173 3.32 16.73 -10.97
CA CYS A 173 2.21 17.32 -10.23
C CYS A 173 1.92 16.56 -8.92
N CYS A 174 1.89 15.23 -8.97
CA CYS A 174 1.68 14.39 -7.79
C CYS A 174 2.86 14.48 -6.80
N SER A 175 4.09 14.55 -7.31
CA SER A 175 5.29 14.73 -6.49
C SER A 175 5.27 16.07 -5.75
N VAL A 176 4.90 17.15 -6.43
CA VAL A 176 4.73 18.47 -5.81
C VAL A 176 3.65 18.43 -4.74
N LEU A 177 2.51 17.79 -5.01
CA LEU A 177 1.45 17.61 -4.01
C LEU A 177 1.94 16.85 -2.77
N GLY A 178 2.67 15.74 -2.97
CA GLY A 178 3.22 14.93 -1.88
C GLY A 178 4.24 15.68 -1.03
N LEU A 179 5.17 16.41 -1.66
CA LEU A 179 6.17 17.23 -0.98
C LEU A 179 5.53 18.40 -0.23
N MET A 180 4.57 19.10 -0.84
CA MET A 180 3.81 20.16 -0.16
C MET A 180 3.06 19.61 1.05
N SER A 181 2.39 18.46 0.89
CA SER A 181 1.69 17.82 2.00
C SER A 181 2.64 17.44 3.14
N SER A 182 3.85 16.97 2.80
CA SER A 182 4.88 16.62 3.79
C SER A 182 5.39 17.84 4.54
N TYR A 183 5.60 18.94 3.81
CA TYR A 183 6.01 20.22 4.39
C TYR A 183 4.98 20.73 5.41
N PHE A 184 3.69 20.78 5.06
CA PHE A 184 2.64 21.21 5.99
C PHE A 184 2.50 20.26 7.18
N MET A 185 2.74 18.96 6.98
CA MET A 185 2.71 17.98 8.06
C MET A 185 3.78 18.25 9.12
N VAL A 186 5.02 18.51 8.67
CA VAL A 186 6.14 18.79 9.57
C VAL A 186 6.02 20.18 10.21
N ARG A 187 5.57 21.18 9.44
CA ARG A 187 5.43 22.56 9.89
C ARG A 187 4.34 22.74 10.93
N ASP A 188 3.14 22.23 10.64
CA ASP A 188 1.93 22.54 11.42
C ASP A 188 1.49 21.34 12.28
N GLY A 189 1.97 20.13 12.00
CA GLY A 189 1.57 18.92 12.72
C GLY A 189 2.52 18.46 13.81
N SER A 190 3.73 19.05 13.91
CA SER A 190 4.76 18.64 14.87
C SER A 190 5.01 17.12 14.88
N GLY A 191 5.05 16.49 13.71
CA GLY A 191 5.34 15.07 13.53
C GLY A 191 5.60 14.70 12.08
N THR A 192 5.51 13.42 11.74
CA THR A 192 5.81 12.89 10.40
C THR A 192 4.56 12.23 9.78
N PRO A 193 4.57 11.97 8.47
CA PRO A 193 3.47 11.24 7.83
C PRO A 193 3.43 9.72 8.11
N LEU A 194 4.32 9.16 8.94
CA LEU A 194 4.31 7.74 9.28
C LEU A 194 3.32 7.43 10.43
N PRO A 195 2.59 6.30 10.38
CA PRO A 195 1.86 5.73 11.52
C PRO A 195 2.73 5.59 12.78
N LEU A 196 4.02 5.29 12.62
CA LEU A 196 4.97 5.08 13.71
C LEU A 196 5.47 6.37 14.38
N ASP A 197 5.17 7.55 13.82
CA ASP A 197 5.68 8.85 14.31
C ASP A 197 4.71 9.97 13.87
N GLN A 198 3.44 9.84 14.24
CA GLN A 198 2.33 10.68 13.75
C GLN A 198 2.32 12.10 14.33
N THR A 199 1.71 13.03 13.59
CA THR A 199 1.52 14.42 14.02
C THR A 199 0.83 14.54 15.36
N ASN A 200 1.35 15.42 16.21
CA ASN A 200 0.78 15.74 17.52
C ASN A 200 -0.39 16.73 17.42
N GLU A 201 -0.49 17.44 16.30
CA GLU A 201 -1.56 18.39 16.01
C GLU A 201 -2.29 18.03 14.72
N LEU A 202 -3.57 18.43 14.64
CA LEU A 202 -4.41 18.21 13.47
C LEU A 202 -4.08 19.24 12.39
N VAL A 203 -3.49 18.79 11.28
CA VAL A 203 -3.13 19.65 10.15
C VAL A 203 -4.32 19.84 9.20
N VAL A 204 -4.80 21.08 9.10
CA VAL A 204 -5.93 21.48 8.23
C VAL A 204 -5.56 22.58 7.21
N THR A 205 -4.26 22.84 7.06
CA THR A 205 -3.67 23.90 6.24
C THR A 205 -3.08 23.35 4.94
N GLY A 206 -2.81 24.23 3.97
CA GLY A 206 -2.21 23.83 2.69
C GLY A 206 -3.09 22.84 1.91
N PRO A 207 -2.53 21.74 1.37
CA PRO A 207 -3.31 20.71 0.68
C PRO A 207 -4.42 20.08 1.54
N TYR A 208 -4.22 19.97 2.85
CA TYR A 208 -5.20 19.41 3.79
C TYR A 208 -6.46 20.26 3.91
N HIS A 209 -6.40 21.55 3.57
CA HIS A 209 -7.60 22.38 3.50
C HIS A 209 -8.59 21.92 2.42
N TYR A 210 -8.09 21.32 1.34
CA TYR A 210 -8.91 20.92 0.19
C TYR A 210 -9.28 19.45 0.22
N VAL A 211 -8.42 18.59 0.75
CA VAL A 211 -8.64 17.14 0.76
C VAL A 211 -7.98 16.51 1.98
N ARG A 212 -8.62 15.51 2.58
CA ARG A 212 -8.14 14.95 3.86
C ARG A 212 -6.86 14.12 3.73
N ASN A 213 -6.66 13.46 2.58
CA ASN A 213 -5.53 12.55 2.38
C ASN A 213 -4.76 12.89 1.08
N PRO A 214 -4.16 14.09 0.99
CA PRO A 214 -3.45 14.53 -0.21
C PRO A 214 -2.23 13.68 -0.52
N MET A 215 -1.58 13.08 0.49
CA MET A 215 -0.46 12.16 0.31
C MET A 215 -0.87 10.84 -0.34
N ALA A 216 -2.02 10.28 0.05
CA ALA A 216 -2.54 9.07 -0.58
C ALA A 216 -2.84 9.33 -2.07
N ILE A 217 -3.45 10.48 -2.38
CA ILE A 217 -3.66 10.93 -3.77
C ILE A 217 -2.35 11.06 -4.52
N ALA A 218 -1.34 11.71 -3.92
CA ALA A 218 -0.03 11.86 -4.52
C ALA A 218 0.62 10.50 -4.83
N GLY A 219 0.67 9.59 -3.86
CA GLY A 219 1.30 8.27 -4.04
C GLY A 219 0.59 7.40 -5.08
N ILE A 220 -0.74 7.32 -5.03
CA ILE A 220 -1.54 6.58 -6.02
C ILE A 220 -1.39 7.21 -7.41
N GLY A 221 -1.44 8.55 -7.49
CA GLY A 221 -1.26 9.30 -8.74
C GLY A 221 0.13 9.11 -9.34
N GLN A 222 1.19 9.05 -8.52
CA GLN A 222 2.55 8.72 -8.96
C GLN A 222 2.61 7.29 -9.53
N GLY A 223 2.00 6.31 -8.87
CA GLY A 223 1.94 4.94 -9.38
C GLY A 223 1.25 4.84 -10.75
N ILE A 224 0.09 5.51 -10.90
CA ILE A 224 -0.63 5.58 -12.18
C ILE A 224 0.22 6.29 -13.25
N ALA A 225 0.91 7.37 -12.90
CA ALA A 225 1.79 8.08 -13.81
C ALA A 225 2.95 7.20 -14.30
N VAL A 226 3.56 6.41 -13.40
CA VAL A 226 4.58 5.41 -13.77
C VAL A 226 3.98 4.36 -14.72
N ALA A 227 2.78 3.86 -14.44
CA ALA A 227 2.10 2.93 -15.35
C ALA A 227 1.89 3.53 -16.75
N MET A 228 1.55 4.82 -16.85
CA MET A 228 1.41 5.53 -18.14
C MET A 228 2.75 5.70 -18.87
N MET A 229 3.82 6.02 -18.15
CA MET A 229 5.16 6.21 -18.72
C MET A 229 5.71 4.91 -19.33
N PHE A 230 5.50 3.78 -18.65
CA PHE A 230 5.94 2.45 -19.10
C PHE A 230 4.89 1.70 -19.92
N GLN A 231 3.69 2.28 -20.12
CA GLN A 231 2.54 1.61 -20.76
C GLN A 231 2.23 0.23 -20.15
N SER A 232 2.42 0.09 -18.84
CA SER A 232 2.38 -1.19 -18.13
C SER A 232 1.06 -1.39 -17.39
N THR A 233 0.25 -2.33 -17.89
CA THR A 233 -1.01 -2.75 -17.25
C THR A 233 -0.77 -3.35 -15.85
N PRO A 234 0.26 -4.19 -15.62
CA PRO A 234 0.57 -4.69 -14.28
C PRO A 234 0.85 -3.58 -13.24
N ILE A 235 1.60 -2.53 -13.60
CA ILE A 235 1.85 -1.39 -12.68
C ILE A 235 0.54 -0.60 -12.41
N LEU A 236 -0.31 -0.47 -13.42
CA LEU A 236 -1.63 0.16 -13.25
C LEU A 236 -2.48 -0.63 -12.25
N ILE A 237 -2.56 -1.95 -12.42
CA ILE A 237 -3.29 -2.84 -11.50
C ILE A 237 -2.71 -2.73 -10.08
N TYR A 238 -1.38 -2.78 -9.92
CA TYR A 238 -0.71 -2.57 -8.64
C TYR A 238 -1.15 -1.25 -7.97
N SER A 239 -1.13 -0.15 -8.71
CA SER A 239 -1.47 1.18 -8.18
C SER A 239 -2.95 1.26 -7.77
N LEU A 240 -3.85 0.68 -8.56
CA LEU A 240 -5.29 0.65 -8.26
C LEU A 240 -5.62 -0.27 -7.09
N LEU A 241 -4.97 -1.44 -7.00
CA LEU A 241 -5.11 -2.33 -5.85
C LEU A 241 -4.61 -1.66 -4.58
N GLY A 242 -3.48 -0.95 -4.64
CA GLY A 242 -2.99 -0.11 -3.55
C GLY A 242 -4.01 0.93 -3.09
N ALA A 243 -4.68 1.60 -4.04
CA ALA A 243 -5.75 2.55 -3.74
C ALA A 243 -6.95 1.91 -3.03
N VAL A 244 -7.38 0.73 -3.49
CA VAL A 244 -8.48 -0.03 -2.89
C VAL A 244 -8.13 -0.49 -1.48
N VAL A 245 -6.95 -1.08 -1.28
CA VAL A 245 -6.47 -1.52 0.03
C VAL A 245 -6.36 -0.33 0.98
N TRP A 246 -5.78 0.79 0.53
CA TRP A 246 -5.67 1.98 1.35
C TRP A 246 -7.07 2.51 1.73
N HIS A 247 -8.01 2.58 0.78
CA HIS A 247 -9.36 3.09 1.04
C HIS A 247 -10.18 2.23 2.00
N LEU A 248 -10.09 0.90 1.87
CA LEU A 248 -10.93 -0.04 2.62
C LEU A 248 -10.32 -0.43 3.97
N VAL A 249 -8.99 -0.34 4.11
CA VAL A 249 -8.28 -0.85 5.29
C VAL A 249 -7.55 0.26 6.03
N VAL A 250 -6.63 0.96 5.35
CA VAL A 250 -5.75 1.94 5.99
C VAL A 250 -6.54 3.16 6.45
N ARG A 251 -7.32 3.78 5.55
CA ARG A 251 -8.12 4.97 5.82
C ARG A 251 -9.04 4.79 7.04
N PRO A 252 -9.89 3.74 7.16
CA PRO A 252 -10.74 3.59 8.33
C PRO A 252 -9.97 3.51 9.64
N ILE A 253 -8.79 2.88 9.66
CA ILE A 253 -7.94 2.78 10.84
C ILE A 253 -7.35 4.16 11.17
N GLU A 254 -6.83 4.87 10.18
CA GLU A 254 -6.31 6.24 10.35
C GLU A 254 -7.41 7.20 10.83
N GLU A 255 -8.60 7.20 10.23
CA GLU A 255 -9.69 8.08 10.66
C GLU A 255 -10.15 7.78 12.10
N GLN A 256 -10.16 6.51 12.51
CA GLN A 256 -10.49 6.14 13.89
C GLN A 256 -9.45 6.62 14.88
N ASP A 257 -8.18 6.48 14.55
CA ASP A 257 -7.09 7.01 15.36
C ASP A 257 -7.19 8.55 15.48
N MET A 258 -7.44 9.24 14.37
CA MET A 258 -7.65 10.70 14.37
C MET A 258 -8.84 11.12 15.25
N VAL A 259 -9.96 10.40 15.22
CA VAL A 259 -11.10 10.65 16.13
C VAL A 259 -10.70 10.43 17.59
N ARG A 260 -9.95 9.37 17.90
CA ARG A 260 -9.50 9.09 19.28
C ARG A 260 -8.57 10.17 19.83
N ARG A 261 -7.71 10.72 18.98
CA ARG A 261 -6.67 11.68 19.39
C ARG A 261 -7.16 13.12 19.39
N PHE A 262 -7.94 13.50 18.38
CA PHE A 262 -8.35 14.90 18.15
C PHE A 262 -9.85 15.16 18.41
N GLY A 263 -10.63 14.12 18.68
CA GLY A 263 -12.04 14.24 19.07
C GLY A 263 -12.88 15.03 18.06
N ASP A 264 -13.69 15.94 18.59
CA ASP A 264 -14.67 16.73 17.81
C ASP A 264 -14.03 17.60 16.73
N ALA A 265 -12.81 18.10 16.96
CA ALA A 265 -12.10 18.91 15.97
C ALA A 265 -11.89 18.14 14.65
N TYR A 266 -11.56 16.84 14.74
CA TYR A 266 -11.44 15.99 13.56
C TYR A 266 -12.80 15.65 12.95
N VAL A 267 -13.83 15.45 13.77
CA VAL A 267 -15.19 15.18 13.29
C VAL A 267 -15.71 16.34 12.45
N GLU A 268 -15.55 17.58 12.92
CA GLU A 268 -15.93 18.78 12.18
C GLU A 268 -15.11 18.96 10.90
N TYR A 269 -13.81 18.70 10.95
CA TYR A 269 -12.95 18.73 9.78
C TYR A 269 -13.41 17.70 8.73
N ARG A 270 -13.71 16.48 9.15
CA ARG A 270 -14.22 15.40 8.29
C ARG A 270 -15.54 15.74 7.61
N GLN A 271 -16.41 16.49 8.26
CA GLN A 271 -17.67 16.95 7.66
C GLN A 271 -17.46 18.05 6.61
N ARG A 272 -16.38 18.84 6.74
CA ARG A 272 -16.09 19.97 5.85
C ARG A 272 -15.28 19.56 4.62
N VAL A 273 -14.36 18.60 4.76
CA VAL A 273 -13.37 18.25 3.73
C VAL A 273 -13.55 16.80 3.30
N SER A 274 -13.60 16.55 1.99
CA SER A 274 -13.77 15.19 1.48
C SER A 274 -12.46 14.40 1.52
N CYS A 275 -12.55 13.07 1.43
CA CYS A 275 -11.37 12.20 1.49
C CYS A 275 -10.51 12.25 0.22
N TRP A 276 -11.14 12.33 -0.95
CA TRP A 276 -10.48 12.16 -2.25
C TRP A 276 -10.67 13.35 -3.20
N ILE A 277 -11.85 13.97 -3.16
CA ILE A 277 -12.23 15.02 -4.10
C ILE A 277 -11.98 16.37 -3.43
N PRO A 278 -11.19 17.27 -4.04
CA PRO A 278 -10.96 18.60 -3.48
C PRO A 278 -12.27 19.35 -3.21
N THR A 279 -12.47 19.79 -1.97
CA THR A 279 -13.60 20.61 -1.56
C THR A 279 -13.23 22.08 -1.63
N PHE A 280 -13.79 22.80 -2.59
CA PHE A 280 -13.67 24.24 -2.73
C PHE A 280 -14.87 24.93 -2.07
N ARG A 281 -15.09 24.71 -0.78
CA ARG A 281 -16.16 25.43 -0.06
C ARG A 281 -15.72 26.88 0.16
N ARG A 282 -16.47 27.86 -0.38
CA ARG A 282 -16.31 29.29 -0.06
C ARG A 282 -16.49 29.48 1.44
N ARG A 283 -15.60 30.26 2.08
CA ARG A 283 -15.82 30.77 3.44
C ARG A 283 -17.24 31.35 3.52
N ALA A 284 -18.03 30.94 4.51
CA ALA A 284 -19.02 31.86 5.05
C ALA A 284 -18.20 33.00 5.66
N THR A 285 -18.28 34.15 5.01
CA THR A 285 -17.76 35.44 5.51
C THR A 285 -18.29 35.74 6.90
#